data_AF-A0A350NL21-F1
#
_entry.id   AF-A0A350NL21-F1
#
_cell.length_a   1.000
_cell.length_b   1.000
_cell.length_c   1.000
_cell.angle_alpha   90.00
_cell.angle_beta   90.00
_cell.angle_gamma   90.00
#
_symmetry.space_group_name_H-M   'P 1'
#
loop_
_entity.id
_entity.type
_entity.pdbx_description
1 polymer ?
#
loop_
_entity_poly.entity_id
_entity_poly.type
_entity_poly.pdbx_seq_one_letter_code
_entity_poly.pdbx_strand_id
1 'polypeptide(L)'
;MKIESTVFTNRDFMDLTQEEVHRLSAEQSKNLDDSLELPSAMQAVEEEYGPEGDWQDHWVTLDTKGTRVYTRMYLSNDASVALDAGGNIVRVERF
;
A
#
# COMPACT_ATOMS: atom_id res chain seq x y z
N MET A 1 6.71 -14.06 -11.89
CA MET A 1 5.80 -14.59 -10.85
C MET A 1 4.99 -13.39 -10.39
N LYS A 2 3.65 -13.42 -10.45
CA LYS A 2 2.84 -12.30 -9.93
C LYS A 2 2.93 -12.33 -8.41
N ILE A 3 3.35 -11.22 -7.80
CA ILE A 3 3.29 -11.05 -6.35
C ILE A 3 1.84 -10.74 -6.02
N GLU A 4 1.20 -11.62 -5.25
CA GLU A 4 -0.16 -11.38 -4.78
C GLU A 4 -0.10 -10.49 -3.53
N SER A 5 -0.91 -9.44 -3.49
CA SER A 5 -1.08 -8.59 -2.31
C SER A 5 -1.50 -9.46 -1.12
N THR A 6 -0.80 -9.35 0.01
CA THR A 6 -1.23 -10.09 1.22
C THR A 6 -2.39 -9.34 1.87
N VAL A 7 -3.44 -10.09 2.16
CA VAL A 7 -4.76 -9.59 2.51
C VAL A 7 -5.16 -10.16 3.87
N PHE A 8 -5.40 -9.31 4.87
CA PHE A 8 -5.81 -9.71 6.22
C PHE A 8 -7.20 -9.21 6.56
N THR A 9 -8.04 -10.05 7.16
CA THR A 9 -9.28 -9.53 7.76
C THR A 9 -8.93 -8.65 8.96
N ASN A 10 -9.81 -7.69 9.28
CA ASN A 10 -9.57 -6.81 10.43
C ASN A 10 -9.52 -7.58 11.77
N ARG A 11 -10.20 -8.72 11.87
CA ARG A 11 -10.16 -9.58 13.07
C ARG A 11 -8.79 -10.24 13.22
N ASP A 12 -8.30 -10.86 12.14
CA ASP A 12 -7.01 -11.55 12.15
C ASP A 12 -5.87 -10.60 12.51
N PHE A 13 -5.91 -9.36 12.00
CA PHE A 13 -4.90 -8.35 12.30
C PHE A 13 -4.91 -7.91 13.77
N MET A 14 -6.09 -7.78 14.40
CA MET A 14 -6.18 -7.38 15.81
C MET A 14 -5.72 -8.47 16.78
N ASP A 15 -5.74 -9.73 16.33
CA ASP A 15 -5.29 -10.87 17.12
C ASP A 15 -3.75 -11.02 17.11
N LEU A 16 -3.03 -10.26 16.26
CA LEU A 16 -1.57 -10.25 16.19
C LEU A 16 -0.94 -9.50 17.36
N THR A 17 0.16 -10.05 17.87
CA THR A 17 1.06 -9.34 18.78
C THR A 17 1.83 -8.25 18.03
N GLN A 18 2.41 -7.31 18.78
CA GLN A 18 3.24 -6.24 18.19
C GLN A 18 4.45 -6.79 17.40
N GLU A 19 5.07 -7.88 17.88
CA GLU A 19 6.19 -8.51 17.19
C GLU A 19 5.75 -9.11 15.85
N GLU A 20 4.59 -9.77 15.82
CA GLU A 20 4.02 -10.34 14.60
C GLU A 20 3.65 -9.25 13.59
N VAL A 21 3.09 -8.12 14.05
CA VAL A 21 2.85 -6.96 13.19
C VAL A 21 4.15 -6.42 12.61
N HIS A 22 5.22 -6.31 13.39
CA HIS A 22 6.52 -5.84 12.88
C HIS A 22 7.11 -6.80 11.85
N ARG A 23 7.07 -8.11 12.11
CA ARG A 23 7.56 -9.13 11.17
C ARG A 23 6.78 -9.08 9.86
N LEU A 24 5.46 -9.00 9.96
CA LEU A 24 4.59 -8.93 8.82
C LEU A 24 4.83 -7.66 8.00
N SER A 25 4.97 -6.49 8.64
CA SER A 25 5.30 -5.25 7.94
C SER A 25 6.63 -5.35 7.19
N ALA A 26 7.66 -5.99 7.77
CA ALA A 26 8.93 -6.20 7.09
C ALA A 26 8.81 -7.12 5.87
N GLU A 27 8.03 -8.20 5.97
CA GLU A 27 7.75 -9.09 4.85
C GLU A 27 6.98 -8.37 3.74
N GLN A 28 5.98 -7.57 4.08
CA GLN A 28 5.18 -6.85 3.10
C GLN A 28 5.92 -5.69 2.44
N SER A 29 6.74 -4.95 3.19
CA SER A 29 7.62 -3.92 2.63
C SER A 29 8.57 -4.51 1.59
N LYS A 30 9.14 -5.69 1.88
CA LYS A 30 9.94 -6.42 0.89
C LYS A 30 9.13 -6.82 -0.35
N ASN A 31 7.88 -7.25 -0.20
CA ASN A 31 7.02 -7.58 -1.35
C ASN A 31 6.73 -6.37 -2.24
N LEU A 32 6.60 -5.17 -1.65
CA LEU A 32 6.47 -3.93 -2.42
C LEU A 32 7.76 -3.64 -3.20
N ASP A 33 8.92 -3.80 -2.55
CA ASP A 33 10.22 -3.55 -3.18
C ASP A 33 10.54 -4.55 -4.30
N ASP A 34 10.11 -5.81 -4.16
CA ASP A 34 10.29 -6.86 -5.17
C ASP A 34 9.25 -6.78 -6.31
N SER A 35 8.29 -5.83 -6.25
CA SER A 35 7.24 -5.70 -7.26
C SER A 35 7.76 -5.15 -8.59
N LEU A 36 7.41 -5.83 -9.68
CA LEU A 36 7.72 -5.40 -11.05
C LEU A 36 6.76 -4.33 -11.58
N GLU A 37 5.52 -4.32 -11.10
CA GLU A 37 4.46 -3.44 -11.62
C GLU A 37 4.41 -2.11 -10.88
N LEU A 38 4.80 -2.12 -9.59
CA LEU A 38 4.70 -0.98 -8.69
C LEU A 38 5.49 0.26 -9.18
N PRO A 39 6.73 0.17 -9.71
CA PRO A 39 7.45 1.35 -10.18
C PRO A 39 6.71 2.11 -11.28
N SER A 40 6.13 1.41 -12.24
CA SER A 40 5.33 1.99 -13.32
C SER A 40 4.05 2.66 -12.79
N ALA A 41 3.39 2.05 -11.81
CA ALA A 41 2.21 2.63 -11.17
C ALA A 41 2.57 3.89 -10.34
N MET A 42 3.69 3.86 -9.62
CA MET A 42 4.20 5.03 -8.88
C MET A 42 4.47 6.20 -9.81
N GLN A 43 5.14 5.96 -10.95
CA GLN A 43 5.37 7.00 -11.95
C GLN A 43 4.06 7.59 -12.48
N ALA A 44 3.06 6.76 -12.78
CA ALA A 44 1.75 7.24 -13.24
C ALA A 44 1.05 8.13 -12.20
N VAL A 45 1.20 7.81 -10.91
CA VAL A 45 0.69 8.65 -9.81
C VAL A 45 1.42 9.99 -9.76
N GLU A 46 2.75 10.01 -9.86
CA GLU A 46 3.52 11.26 -9.89
C GLU A 46 3.21 12.13 -11.13
N GLU A 47 2.95 11.51 -12.29
CA GLU A 47 2.54 12.21 -13.49
C GLU A 47 1.14 12.87 -13.35
N GLU A 48 0.22 12.24 -12.62
CA GLU A 48 -1.13 12.76 -12.39
C GLU A 48 -1.21 13.78 -11.25
N TYR A 49 -0.49 13.54 -10.16
CA TYR A 49 -0.63 14.28 -8.89
C TYR A 49 0.57 15.16 -8.53
N GLY A 50 1.60 15.18 -9.38
CA GLY A 50 2.82 15.97 -9.20
C GLY A 50 3.99 15.11 -8.70
N PRO A 51 5.25 15.44 -9.05
CA PRO A 51 6.42 14.72 -8.55
C PRO A 51 6.84 15.10 -7.11
N GLU A 52 6.24 16.14 -6.52
CA GLU A 52 6.66 16.70 -5.22
C GLU A 52 6.12 15.98 -3.98
N GLY A 53 5.27 14.96 -4.13
CA GLY A 53 4.76 14.18 -3.01
C GLY A 53 5.72 13.11 -2.52
N ASP A 54 5.45 12.60 -1.33
CA ASP A 54 6.28 11.63 -0.62
C ASP A 54 5.66 10.23 -0.66
N TRP A 55 6.49 9.22 -0.88
CA TRP A 55 6.09 7.81 -0.78
C TRP A 55 6.39 7.24 0.60
N GLN A 56 5.42 6.57 1.19
CA GLN A 56 5.53 5.90 2.49
C GLN A 56 4.84 4.54 2.48
N ASP A 57 5.42 3.56 3.18
CA ASP A 57 4.80 2.26 3.35
C ASP A 57 3.79 2.30 4.49
N HIS A 58 2.55 1.89 4.22
CA HIS A 58 1.48 1.91 5.21
C HIS A 58 0.56 0.71 5.08
N TRP A 59 0.10 0.22 6.24
CA TRP A 59 -1.12 -0.56 6.30
C TRP A 59 -2.30 0.36 6.02
N VAL A 60 -2.89 0.26 4.84
CA VAL A 60 -4.13 0.99 4.54
C VAL A 60 -5.33 0.20 5.05
N THR A 61 -6.30 0.97 5.55
CA THR A 61 -7.57 0.49 6.07
C THR A 61 -8.48 0.01 4.93
N LEU A 62 -9.16 -1.11 5.20
CA LEU A 62 -10.35 -1.66 4.57
C LEU A 62 -10.57 -1.28 3.10
N ASP A 63 -10.22 -2.20 2.19
CA ASP A 63 -10.83 -2.22 0.86
C ASP A 63 -12.37 -2.25 0.97
N THR A 64 -13.08 -2.17 -0.16
CA THR A 64 -14.56 -2.20 -0.18
C THR A 64 -15.18 -3.43 0.50
N LYS A 65 -14.39 -4.45 0.85
CA LYS A 65 -14.79 -5.68 1.53
C LYS A 65 -14.41 -5.72 3.02
N GLY A 66 -13.79 -4.67 3.55
CA GLY A 66 -13.37 -4.66 4.95
C GLY A 66 -12.01 -5.32 5.18
N THR A 67 -11.12 -5.33 4.19
CA THR A 67 -9.85 -6.05 4.24
C THR A 67 -8.67 -5.12 4.32
N ARG A 68 -7.72 -5.40 5.22
CA ARG A 68 -6.48 -4.65 5.33
C ARG A 68 -5.53 -5.09 4.23
N VAL A 69 -4.97 -4.11 3.54
CA VAL A 69 -4.01 -4.29 2.46
C VAL A 69 -2.76 -3.48 2.80
N TYR A 70 -1.59 -4.09 2.65
CA TYR A 70 -0.35 -3.36 2.75
C TYR A 70 -0.10 -2.59 1.45
N THR A 71 0.24 -1.31 1.56
CA THR A 71 0.32 -0.42 0.40
C THR A 71 1.50 0.52 0.47
N ARG A 72 1.97 0.92 -0.71
CA ARG A 72 2.81 2.10 -0.88
C ARG A 72 1.90 3.31 -1.10
N MET A 73 1.97 4.29 -0.21
CA MET A 73 1.10 5.46 -0.21
C MET A 73 1.87 6.71 -0.62
N TYR A 74 1.37 7.38 -1.66
CA TYR A 74 1.80 8.70 -2.10
C TYR A 74 1.02 9.77 -1.35
N LEU A 75 1.71 10.78 -0.86
CA LEU A 75 1.16 11.90 -0.12
C LEU A 75 1.65 13.21 -0.75
N SER A 76 0.74 14.00 -1.31
CA SER A 76 1.00 15.37 -1.76
C SER A 76 0.11 16.37 -1.04
N ASN A 77 0.26 17.66 -1.37
CA ASN A 77 -0.59 18.71 -0.82
C ASN A 77 -2.05 18.60 -1.29
N ASP A 78 -2.28 17.97 -2.46
CA ASP A 78 -3.58 17.96 -3.13
C ASP A 78 -4.27 16.59 -3.06
N ALA A 79 -3.51 15.51 -2.84
CA ALA A 79 -4.05 14.17 -2.81
C ALA A 79 -3.22 13.19 -1.97
N SER A 80 -3.86 12.07 -1.63
CA SER A 80 -3.20 10.85 -1.22
C SER A 80 -3.65 9.66 -2.08
N VAL A 81 -2.71 8.80 -2.46
CA VAL A 81 -2.97 7.63 -3.31
C VAL A 81 -2.29 6.41 -2.72
N ALA A 82 -3.02 5.32 -2.51
CA ALA A 82 -2.48 4.06 -2.01
C ALA A 82 -2.43 2.99 -3.11
N LEU A 83 -1.25 2.40 -3.32
CA LEU A 83 -1.01 1.32 -4.28
C LEU A 83 -0.71 0.00 -3.56
N ASP A 84 -1.32 -1.10 -4.00
CA ASP A 84 -0.93 -2.43 -3.53
C ASP A 84 0.32 -2.97 -4.24
N ALA A 85 0.80 -4.15 -3.83
CA ALA A 85 1.99 -4.77 -4.43
C ALA A 85 1.84 -5.09 -5.93
N GLY A 86 0.61 -5.16 -6.45
CA GLY A 86 0.34 -5.32 -7.87
C GLY A 86 0.31 -4.01 -8.66
N GLY A 87 0.54 -2.86 -8.00
CA GLY A 87 0.42 -1.54 -8.61
C GLY A 87 -1.03 -1.08 -8.80
N ASN A 88 -1.99 -1.73 -8.15
CA ASN A 88 -3.40 -1.34 -8.24
C ASN A 88 -3.69 -0.23 -7.23
N ILE A 89 -4.47 0.77 -7.64
CA ILE A 89 -4.97 1.81 -6.75
C ILE A 89 -6.02 1.20 -5.80
N VAL A 90 -5.72 1.24 -4.50
CA VAL A 90 -6.60 0.76 -3.43
C VAL A 90 -7.45 1.89 -2.87
N ARG A 91 -6.89 3.11 -2.79
CA ARG A 91 -7.58 4.30 -2.25
C ARG A 91 -7.03 5.57 -2.86
N VAL A 92 -7.90 6.55 -3.07
CA VAL A 92 -7.55 7.93 -3.44
C VAL A 92 -8.36 8.88 -2.57
N GLU A 93 -7.70 9.88 -1.99
CA GLU A 93 -8.35 10.99 -1.31
C GLU A 93 -7.80 12.31 -1.85
N ARG A 94 -8.67 13.27 -2.12
CA ARG A 94 -8.29 14.61 -2.59
C ARG A 94 -8.65 15.64 -1.53
N PHE A 95 -7.81 16.65 -1.36
CA PHE A 95 -7.93 17.67 -0.31
C PHE A 95 -8.35 19.03 -0.86
#